data_AF-A0A0F6W7Z0-F1
#
_entry.id   AF-A0A0F6W7Z0-F1
#
_cell.length_a   1.000
_cell.length_b   1.000
_cell.length_c   1.000
_cell.angle_alpha   90.00
_cell.angle_beta   90.00
_cell.angle_gamma   90.00
#
_symmetry.space_group_name_H-M   'P 1'
#
loop_
_entity.id
_entity.type
_entity.pdbx_description
1 polymer ?
#
loop_
_entity_poly.entity_id
_entity_poly.type
_entity_poly.pdbx_seq_one_letter_code
_entity_poly.pdbx_strand_id
1 'polypeptide(L)'
;MVFFCSIAIALTACGSNAATSAFRAGSLSPTCGPAGGSAVRLVLADGELTCETPEPATHITIWAQGTSLDEVEIARAHGAERCIEGACASIVGGTVHTLRAEADRSEVRWSLELADGAHDEGTAWVRVCAALAHPCR
;
A
#
# COMPACT_ATOMS: atom_id res chain seq x y z
N MET A 1 -26.09 -42.04 2.01
CA MET A 1 -27.42 -41.49 1.68
C MET A 1 -27.73 -40.40 2.69
N VAL A 2 -27.93 -39.19 2.17
CA VAL A 2 -28.69 -38.04 2.71
C VAL A 2 -28.34 -37.45 4.10
N PHE A 3 -27.88 -36.20 4.01
CA PHE A 3 -27.89 -35.05 4.93
C PHE A 3 -28.90 -35.02 6.08
N PHE A 4 -28.46 -34.51 7.22
CA PHE A 4 -29.23 -33.51 7.98
C PHE A 4 -28.36 -32.30 8.34
N CYS A 5 -28.94 -31.14 8.02
CA CYS A 5 -28.47 -29.78 8.20
C CYS A 5 -28.60 -29.35 9.66
N SER A 6 -27.61 -28.63 10.19
CA SER A 6 -27.79 -27.70 11.30
C SER A 6 -26.82 -26.53 11.10
N ILE A 7 -27.44 -25.41 10.72
CA ILE A 7 -26.84 -24.08 10.60
C ILE A 7 -26.41 -23.64 12.01
N ALA A 8 -25.11 -23.62 12.25
CA ALA A 8 -24.52 -22.81 13.30
C ALA A 8 -23.93 -21.56 12.64
N ILE A 9 -24.66 -20.44 12.71
CA ILE A 9 -24.07 -19.11 12.51
C ILE A 9 -23.25 -18.83 13.77
N ALA A 10 -22.03 -19.37 13.80
CA ALA A 10 -20.99 -18.88 14.68
C ALA A 10 -20.22 -17.81 13.90
N LEU A 11 -20.55 -16.55 14.15
CA LEU A 11 -19.66 -15.42 13.87
C LEU A 11 -18.46 -15.52 14.83
N THR A 12 -17.61 -16.52 14.58
CA THR A 12 -16.28 -16.67 15.15
C THR A 12 -15.38 -17.15 14.03
N ALA A 13 -15.25 -16.33 12.98
CA ALA A 13 -14.08 -16.40 12.12
C ALA A 13 -12.93 -15.70 12.87
N CYS A 14 -12.28 -16.44 13.77
CA CYS A 14 -10.83 -16.33 13.85
C CYS A 14 -10.31 -16.70 12.46
N GLY A 15 -9.53 -15.81 11.85
CA GLY A 15 -8.97 -16.05 10.53
C GLY A 15 -9.59 -15.17 9.46
N SER A 16 -9.19 -13.91 9.46
CA SER A 16 -8.71 -13.33 8.22
C SER A 16 -7.32 -12.84 8.54
N ASN A 17 -6.32 -13.70 8.35
CA ASN A 17 -5.09 -13.20 7.75
C ASN A 17 -5.55 -12.76 6.36
N ALA A 18 -6.18 -11.58 6.28
CA ALA A 18 -6.55 -10.96 5.03
C ALA A 18 -5.25 -10.95 4.24
N ALA A 19 -5.26 -11.68 3.11
CA ALA A 19 -4.07 -12.13 2.39
C ALA A 19 -2.86 -11.24 2.68
N THR A 20 -1.87 -11.75 3.43
CA THR A 20 -0.55 -11.13 3.56
C THR A 20 -0.15 -10.74 2.16
N SER A 21 -0.16 -9.45 1.87
CA SER A 21 -0.31 -9.00 0.51
C SER A 21 0.88 -9.48 -0.32
N ALA A 22 0.59 -10.18 -1.42
CA ALA A 22 1.61 -10.79 -2.28
C ALA A 22 2.26 -9.77 -3.23
N PHE A 23 2.41 -8.53 -2.74
CA PHE A 23 3.07 -7.47 -3.49
C PHE A 23 4.52 -7.84 -3.70
N ARG A 24 4.99 -7.74 -4.95
CA ARG A 24 6.37 -8.12 -5.31
C ARG A 24 7.20 -6.92 -5.72
N ALA A 25 6.55 -5.89 -6.26
CA ALA A 25 7.22 -4.70 -6.77
C ALA A 25 6.44 -3.42 -6.42
N GLY A 26 7.12 -2.29 -6.57
CA GLY A 26 6.55 -0.98 -6.36
C GLY A 26 7.34 0.13 -7.03
N SER A 27 6.78 1.33 -7.01
CA SER A 27 7.43 2.55 -7.47
C SER A 27 7.30 3.66 -6.42
N LEU A 28 8.33 4.48 -6.34
CA LEU A 28 8.38 5.68 -5.51
C LEU A 28 8.59 6.88 -6.41
N SER A 29 7.64 7.81 -6.47
CA SER A 29 7.77 9.01 -7.28
C SER A 29 7.35 10.26 -6.50
N PRO A 30 8.00 11.40 -6.70
CA PRO A 30 7.46 12.66 -6.22
C PRO A 30 6.18 12.97 -6.99
N THR A 31 5.19 13.52 -6.30
CA THR A 31 3.88 13.85 -6.83
C THR A 31 3.26 15.01 -6.07
N CYS A 32 2.02 15.34 -6.41
CA CYS A 32 1.17 16.18 -5.58
C CYS A 32 0.23 15.30 -4.77
N GLY A 33 0.17 15.57 -3.47
CA GLY A 33 -0.81 14.94 -2.60
C GLY A 33 -2.22 15.38 -2.98
N PRO A 34 -3.26 14.65 -2.54
CA PRO A 34 -4.65 15.01 -2.79
C PRO A 34 -5.04 16.41 -2.29
N ALA A 35 -4.27 16.98 -1.34
CA ALA A 35 -4.43 18.35 -0.84
C ALA A 35 -3.64 19.42 -1.64
N GLY A 36 -3.06 19.07 -2.80
CA GLY A 36 -2.28 19.99 -3.65
C GLY A 36 -0.85 20.27 -3.18
N GLY A 37 -0.46 19.82 -1.99
CA GLY A 37 0.91 19.97 -1.48
C GLY A 37 1.91 18.99 -2.10
N SER A 38 3.20 19.33 -2.03
CA SER A 38 4.29 18.42 -2.40
C SER A 38 4.20 17.13 -1.59
N ALA A 39 4.20 16.00 -2.29
CA ALA A 39 4.15 14.68 -1.69
C ALA A 39 5.09 13.71 -2.41
N VAL A 40 5.30 12.56 -1.79
CA VAL A 40 5.91 11.39 -2.39
C VAL A 40 4.85 10.30 -2.42
N ARG A 41 4.69 9.68 -3.58
CA ARG A 41 3.76 8.57 -3.80
C ARG A 41 4.53 7.26 -3.85
N LEU A 42 4.20 6.39 -2.91
CA LEU A 42 4.61 4.99 -2.94
C LEU A 42 3.45 4.17 -3.50
N VAL A 43 3.72 3.35 -4.51
CA VAL A 43 2.78 2.38 -5.06
C VAL A 43 3.37 0.99 -4.90
N LEU A 44 2.65 0.06 -4.29
CA LEU A 44 3.00 -1.35 -4.18
C LEU A 44 1.99 -2.18 -4.93
N ALA A 45 2.44 -3.17 -5.72
CA ALA A 45 1.56 -4.01 -6.51
C ALA A 45 2.03 -5.47 -6.64
N ASP A 46 1.08 -6.33 -7.00
CA ASP A 46 1.31 -7.77 -7.13
C ASP A 46 2.14 -8.11 -8.39
N GLY A 47 2.11 -7.20 -9.38
CA GLY A 47 2.87 -7.29 -10.63
C GLY A 47 4.07 -6.34 -10.69
N GLU A 48 4.85 -6.43 -11.77
CA GLU A 48 5.94 -5.48 -12.01
C GLU A 48 5.41 -4.06 -12.23
N LEU A 49 6.08 -3.10 -11.59
CA LEU A 49 5.85 -1.66 -11.74
C LEU A 49 7.11 -1.03 -12.35
N THR A 50 6.90 -0.26 -13.41
CA THR A 50 7.87 0.73 -13.91
C THR A 50 7.40 2.14 -13.54
N CYS A 51 8.27 3.13 -13.72
CA CYS A 51 7.93 4.53 -13.47
C CYS A 51 6.83 5.10 -14.38
N GLU A 52 6.51 4.41 -15.47
CA GLU A 52 5.48 4.79 -16.45
C GLU A 52 4.29 3.83 -16.43
N THR A 53 4.31 2.79 -15.58
CA THR A 53 3.24 1.79 -15.55
C THR A 53 1.98 2.40 -14.93
N PRO A 54 0.80 2.25 -15.57
CA PRO A 54 -0.47 2.63 -14.95
C PRO A 54 -0.73 1.83 -13.67
N GLU A 55 -1.49 2.39 -12.74
CA GLU A 55 -1.84 1.68 -11.51
C GLU A 55 -2.55 0.35 -11.82
N PRO A 56 -2.07 -0.78 -11.26
CA PRO A 56 -2.75 -2.05 -11.44
C PRO A 56 -4.05 -2.09 -10.62
N ALA A 57 -4.95 -3.02 -10.92
CA ALA A 57 -6.24 -3.13 -10.22
C ALA A 57 -6.10 -3.43 -8.71
N THR A 58 -4.99 -4.08 -8.33
CA THR A 58 -4.65 -4.40 -6.94
C THR A 58 -3.34 -3.74 -6.56
N HIS A 59 -3.41 -2.77 -5.63
CA HIS A 59 -2.26 -1.97 -5.19
C HIS A 59 -2.46 -1.34 -3.81
N ILE A 60 -1.37 -0.87 -3.21
CA ILE A 60 -1.37 0.11 -2.11
C ILE A 60 -0.79 1.41 -2.63
N THR A 61 -1.48 2.53 -2.37
CA THR A 61 -0.96 3.87 -2.65
C THR A 61 -0.88 4.68 -1.36
N ILE A 62 0.28 5.30 -1.11
CA ILE A 62 0.52 6.16 0.05
C ILE A 62 1.08 7.50 -0.43
N TRP A 63 0.44 8.60 -0.03
CA TRP A 63 0.91 9.96 -0.29
C TRP A 63 1.49 10.57 0.99
N ALA A 64 2.81 10.59 1.12
CA ALA A 64 3.50 11.12 2.29
C ALA A 64 4.13 12.49 2.01
N GLN A 65 4.23 13.35 3.03
CA GLN A 65 5.09 14.53 2.96
C GLN A 65 6.53 14.18 3.34
N GLY A 66 7.49 14.84 2.71
CA GLY A 66 8.90 14.71 3.04
C GLY A 66 9.69 13.82 2.08
N THR A 67 10.98 14.06 2.01
CA THR A 67 11.89 13.55 0.96
C THR A 67 12.52 12.19 1.28
N SER A 68 12.12 11.53 2.38
CA SER A 68 12.71 10.27 2.82
C SER A 68 11.61 9.24 3.15
N LEU A 69 11.79 8.02 2.64
CA LEU A 69 11.03 6.81 2.97
C LEU A 69 11.66 6.01 4.13
N ASP A 70 12.59 6.58 4.88
CA ASP A 70 13.24 5.84 5.97
C ASP A 70 12.17 5.31 6.94
N GLU A 71 11.20 6.15 7.26
CA GLU A 71 9.99 5.79 7.99
C GLU A 71 8.84 6.75 7.65
N VAL A 72 7.71 6.19 7.22
CA VAL A 72 6.46 6.90 6.96
C VAL A 72 5.41 6.38 7.94
N GLU A 73 4.99 7.21 8.87
CA GLU A 73 3.78 6.97 9.68
C GLU A 73 2.55 7.34 8.84
N ILE A 74 1.61 6.42 8.65
CA ILE A 74 0.40 6.67 7.84
C ILE A 74 -0.46 7.80 8.44
N ALA A 75 -0.43 7.97 9.76
CA ALA A 75 -1.09 9.09 10.44
C ALA A 75 -0.58 10.48 9.99
N ARG A 76 0.61 10.55 9.38
CA ARG A 76 1.21 11.78 8.82
C ARG A 76 1.12 11.85 7.31
N ALA A 77 0.57 10.81 6.66
CA ALA A 77 0.31 10.82 5.23
C ALA A 77 -0.86 11.77 4.93
N HIS A 78 -0.86 12.36 3.74
CA HIS A 78 -2.00 13.12 3.21
C HIS A 78 -3.19 12.23 2.86
N GLY A 79 -2.90 10.95 2.63
CA GLY A 79 -3.87 9.94 2.28
C GLY A 79 -3.13 8.64 2.03
N ALA A 80 -3.86 7.54 2.18
CA ALA A 80 -3.39 6.23 1.83
C ALA A 80 -4.60 5.35 1.54
N GLU A 81 -4.49 4.51 0.51
CA GLU A 81 -5.54 3.60 0.12
C GLU A 81 -4.98 2.23 -0.27
N ARG A 82 -5.82 1.23 -0.06
CA ARG A 82 -5.59 -0.13 -0.47
C ARG A 82 -6.69 -0.53 -1.45
N CYS A 83 -6.30 -0.86 -2.67
CA CYS A 83 -7.22 -1.30 -3.72
C CYS A 83 -7.03 -2.79 -4.02
N ILE A 84 -8.14 -3.50 -4.19
CA ILE A 84 -8.19 -4.92 -4.62
C ILE A 84 -9.20 -5.02 -5.74
N GLU A 85 -8.77 -5.45 -6.93
CA GLU A 85 -9.62 -5.57 -8.11
C GLU A 85 -10.46 -4.29 -8.37
N GLY A 86 -9.87 -3.11 -8.13
CA GLY A 86 -10.50 -1.80 -8.30
C GLY A 86 -11.40 -1.34 -7.16
N ALA A 87 -11.63 -2.15 -6.12
CA ALA A 87 -12.33 -1.73 -4.91
C ALA A 87 -11.32 -1.21 -3.88
N CYS A 88 -11.45 0.06 -3.49
CA CYS A 88 -10.49 0.72 -2.61
C CYS A 88 -11.04 0.95 -1.19
N ALA A 89 -10.20 0.68 -0.20
CA ALA A 89 -10.43 0.97 1.21
C ALA A 89 -9.39 1.99 1.70
N SER A 90 -9.82 2.92 2.54
CA SER A 90 -8.91 3.87 3.17
C SER A 90 -8.03 3.18 4.21
N ILE A 91 -6.75 3.53 4.22
CA ILE A 91 -5.81 3.14 5.26
C ILE A 91 -5.85 4.22 6.35
N VAL A 92 -6.12 3.83 7.58
CA VAL A 92 -6.31 4.74 8.72
C VAL A 92 -5.12 4.76 9.68
N GLY A 93 -4.23 3.79 9.58
CA GLY A 93 -3.07 3.67 10.45
C GLY A 93 -1.97 2.79 9.88
N GLY A 94 -0.86 2.71 10.61
CA GLY A 94 0.29 1.87 10.26
C GLY A 94 1.55 2.64 9.91
N THR A 95 2.54 1.89 9.42
CA THR A 95 3.87 2.39 9.06
C THR A 95 4.40 1.75 7.78
N VAL A 96 5.29 2.47 7.10
CA VAL A 96 6.15 1.94 6.03
C VAL A 96 7.59 2.32 6.33
N HIS A 97 8.50 1.34 6.25
CA HIS A 97 9.92 1.55 6.52
C HIS A 97 10.77 1.00 5.38
N THR A 98 11.83 1.71 5.05
CA THR A 98 12.86 1.17 4.15
C THR A 98 13.77 0.24 4.93
N LEU A 99 13.82 -1.04 4.53
CA LEU A 99 14.69 -2.05 5.16
C LEU A 99 16.13 -1.95 4.64
N ARG A 100 16.28 -1.79 3.33
CA ARG A 100 17.57 -1.65 2.66
C ARG A 100 17.42 -0.99 1.29
N ALA A 101 18.50 -0.35 0.84
CA ALA A 101 18.61 0.19 -0.50
C ALA A 101 19.69 -0.55 -1.29
N GLU A 102 19.36 -0.95 -2.51
CA GLU A 102 20.28 -1.38 -3.56
C GLU A 102 20.37 -0.29 -4.64
N ALA A 103 21.27 -0.46 -5.62
CA ALA A 103 21.63 0.56 -6.60
C ALA A 103 20.43 1.30 -7.23
N ASP A 104 19.38 0.58 -7.64
CA ASP A 104 18.21 1.13 -8.34
C ASP A 104 16.87 0.82 -7.65
N ARG A 105 16.89 0.23 -6.45
CA ARG A 105 15.69 -0.23 -5.74
C ARG A 105 15.87 -0.23 -4.23
N SER A 106 14.79 -0.02 -3.50
CA SER A 106 14.74 -0.11 -2.04
C SER A 106 13.72 -1.16 -1.61
N GLU A 107 14.08 -2.02 -0.68
CA GLU A 107 13.12 -2.94 -0.07
C GLU A 107 12.38 -2.20 1.04
N VAL A 108 11.05 -2.20 0.96
CA VAL A 108 10.19 -1.59 1.98
C VAL A 108 9.40 -2.66 2.71
N ARG A 109 9.11 -2.41 3.98
CA ARG A 109 8.18 -3.17 4.81
C ARG A 109 7.02 -2.27 5.19
N TRP A 110 5.80 -2.79 5.15
CA TRP A 110 4.62 -2.11 5.67
C TRP A 110 3.93 -2.93 6.76
N SER A 111 3.21 -2.20 7.61
CA SER A 111 2.18 -2.71 8.51
C SER A 111 1.07 -1.67 8.52
N LEU A 112 -0.12 -2.02 8.05
CA LEU A 112 -1.21 -1.10 7.76
C LEU A 112 -2.47 -1.51 8.52
N GLU A 113 -3.26 -0.52 8.88
CA GLU A 113 -4.60 -0.68 9.45
C GLU A 113 -5.61 -0.04 8.50
N LEU A 114 -6.59 -0.83 8.07
CA LEU A 114 -7.67 -0.40 7.17
C LEU A 114 -8.86 0.13 7.97
N ALA A 115 -9.68 0.97 7.32
CA ALA A 115 -10.85 1.58 7.96
C ALA A 115 -11.90 0.57 8.48
N ASP A 116 -11.90 -0.66 7.97
CA ASP A 116 -12.76 -1.75 8.43
C ASP A 116 -12.17 -2.55 9.61
N GLY A 117 -11.00 -2.15 10.10
CA GLY A 117 -10.25 -2.80 11.19
C GLY A 117 -9.38 -3.97 10.73
N ALA A 118 -9.30 -4.25 9.43
CA ALA A 118 -8.37 -5.25 8.93
C ALA A 118 -6.92 -4.75 8.98
N HIS A 119 -6.00 -5.70 9.17
CA HIS A 119 -4.56 -5.44 9.17
C HIS A 119 -3.91 -6.04 7.92
N ASP A 120 -2.97 -5.31 7.33
CA ASP A 120 -2.19 -5.75 6.17
C ASP A 120 -0.70 -5.50 6.39
N GLU A 121 0.14 -6.51 6.18
CA GLU A 121 1.58 -6.41 6.35
C GLU A 121 2.32 -7.17 5.27
N GLY A 122 3.54 -6.73 4.97
CA GLY A 122 4.38 -7.40 4.00
C GLY A 122 5.63 -6.61 3.63
N THR A 123 6.33 -7.11 2.61
CA THR A 123 7.54 -6.49 2.05
C THR A 123 7.54 -6.51 0.53
N ALA A 124 8.16 -5.52 -0.09
CA ALA A 124 8.25 -5.42 -1.56
C ALA A 124 9.47 -4.59 -1.98
N TRP A 125 9.94 -4.82 -3.20
CA TRP A 125 10.99 -4.01 -3.81
C TRP A 125 10.41 -2.82 -4.56
N VAL A 126 10.91 -1.63 -4.27
CA VAL A 126 10.42 -0.37 -4.82
C VAL A 126 11.51 0.30 -5.64
N ARG A 127 11.20 0.71 -6.87
CA ARG A 127 12.09 1.52 -7.70
C ARG A 127 11.87 3.00 -7.43
N VAL A 128 12.95 3.77 -7.28
CA VAL A 128 12.86 5.23 -7.15
C VAL A 128 12.79 5.84 -8.55
N CYS A 129 11.68 6.50 -8.83
CA CYS A 129 11.40 7.18 -10.08
C CYS A 129 11.86 8.62 -10.01
N ALA A 130 12.52 9.07 -11.08
CA ALA A 130 12.93 10.46 -11.21
C ALA A 130 11.70 11.39 -11.17
N ALA A 131 11.90 12.61 -10.67
CA ALA A 131 10.85 13.61 -10.63
C ALA A 131 10.35 13.92 -12.04
N LEU A 132 9.09 13.60 -12.33
CA LEU A 132 8.39 14.29 -13.40
C LEU A 132 8.29 15.74 -12.95
N ALA A 133 8.86 16.66 -13.72
CA ALA A 133 9.04 18.08 -13.38
C ALA A 133 7.70 18.86 -13.33
N HIS A 134 6.79 18.42 -12.48
CA HIS A 134 5.50 19.06 -12.25
C HIS A 134 5.48 19.64 -10.84
N PRO A 135 5.71 20.96 -10.71
CA PRO A 135 5.61 21.61 -9.40
C PRO A 135 4.17 21.56 -8.92
N CYS A 136 3.99 21.07 -7.69
CA CYS A 136 2.73 21.19 -6.97
C CYS A 136 2.47 22.67 -6.69
N ARG A 137 1.29 23.15 -7.08
CA ARG A 137 0.87 24.55 -6.99
C ARG A 137 -0.09 24.76 -5.84
#